data_AF-A0AA89ALB5-F1
#
_entry.id   AF-A0AA89ALB5-F1
#
_cell.length_a   1.000
_cell.length_b   1.000
_cell.length_c   1.000
_cell.angle_alpha   90.00
_cell.angle_beta   90.00
_cell.angle_gamma   90.00
#
_symmetry.space_group_name_H-M   'P 1'
#
loop_
_entity.id
_entity.type
_entity.pdbx_description
1 polymer ?
#
loop_
_entity_poly.entity_id
_entity_poly.type
_entity_poly.pdbx_seq_one_letter_code
_entity_poly.pdbx_strand_id
1 'polypeptide(L)'
;TKEQRGYVVDCSPWVTYRILGFCFRVQSSEYNPVYLQGRIDSFINGLEELFDGLDDESFENYKNGLTAKLLEKDPSLSYESNRYWGQIIDKRYMFDLSEREAEELKSIPKCDVLNWYETFLRQPSPHCRRLAVRVWGCNTNSLEADTPLKSVQAIKDLAAFKMSSNFYPAIC
;
A
#
# COMPACT_ATOMS: atom_id res chain seq x y z
N THR A 1 -1.02 -17.80 8.26
CA THR A 1 -2.09 -17.53 7.27
C THR A 1 -3.39 -18.10 7.79
N LYS A 2 -4.30 -17.25 8.32
CA LYS A 2 -5.55 -17.70 8.98
C LYS A 2 -6.69 -17.98 7.98
N GLU A 3 -6.63 -17.38 6.79
CA GLU A 3 -7.59 -17.60 5.71
C GLU A 3 -6.88 -18.22 4.51
N GLN A 4 -6.63 -19.52 4.57
CA GLN A 4 -6.03 -20.29 3.47
C GLN A 4 -7.08 -20.68 2.41
N ARG A 5 -7.91 -19.73 1.97
CA ARG A 5 -9.02 -20.00 1.03
C ARG A 5 -8.63 -19.87 -0.44
N GLY A 6 -7.41 -20.29 -0.79
CA GLY A 6 -6.96 -20.35 -2.19
C GLY A 6 -6.83 -19.00 -2.91
N TYR A 7 -6.69 -17.88 -2.19
CA TYR A 7 -6.45 -16.58 -2.79
C TYR A 7 -5.01 -16.09 -2.60
N VAL A 8 -4.46 -15.45 -3.64
CA VAL A 8 -3.14 -14.80 -3.60
C VAL A 8 -3.30 -13.46 -2.90
N VAL A 9 -2.47 -13.19 -1.89
CA VAL A 9 -2.46 -11.93 -1.14
C VAL A 9 -1.09 -11.29 -1.28
N ASP A 10 -1.08 -10.02 -1.61
CA ASP A 10 0.10 -9.17 -1.51
C ASP A 10 -0.28 -7.82 -0.89
N CYS A 11 0.64 -7.24 -0.13
CA CYS A 11 0.55 -5.85 0.29
C CYS A 11 1.92 -5.20 0.23
N SER A 12 1.97 -4.00 -0.33
CA SER A 12 3.25 -3.34 -0.59
C SER A 12 3.10 -1.82 -0.61
N PRO A 13 4.17 -1.08 -0.26
CA PRO A 13 4.23 0.35 -0.55
C PRO A 13 4.16 0.54 -2.07
N TRP A 14 3.42 1.55 -2.48
CA TRP A 14 3.25 1.94 -3.87
C TRP A 14 3.78 3.35 -4.05
N VAL A 15 4.72 3.55 -4.97
CA VAL A 15 5.25 4.88 -5.27
C VAL A 15 4.98 5.20 -6.73
N THR A 16 4.33 6.33 -7.00
CA THR A 16 4.07 6.79 -8.37
C THR A 16 4.17 8.30 -8.42
N TYR A 17 5.06 8.82 -9.28
CA TYR A 17 5.35 10.25 -9.37
C TYR A 17 5.65 10.89 -8.00
N ARG A 18 6.44 10.20 -7.17
CA ARG A 18 6.80 10.59 -5.79
C ARG A 18 5.64 10.65 -4.79
N ILE A 19 4.45 10.22 -5.18
CA ILE A 19 3.33 10.05 -4.27
C ILE A 19 3.41 8.65 -3.68
N LEU A 20 3.49 8.61 -2.36
CA LEU A 20 3.47 7.37 -1.58
C LEU A 20 2.02 6.90 -1.38
N GLY A 21 1.84 5.60 -1.45
CA GLY A 21 0.61 4.91 -1.11
C GLY A 21 0.92 3.52 -0.58
N PHE A 22 -0.12 2.82 -0.13
CA PHE A 22 -0.03 1.44 0.30
C PHE A 22 -1.10 0.64 -0.44
N CYS A 23 -0.70 -0.45 -1.09
CA CYS A 23 -1.57 -1.25 -1.94
C CYS A 23 -1.84 -2.60 -1.29
N PHE A 24 -3.10 -3.01 -1.29
CA PHE A 24 -3.52 -4.38 -1.00
C PHE A 24 -4.01 -5.02 -2.29
N ARG A 25 -3.48 -6.20 -2.62
CA ARG A 25 -3.89 -6.99 -3.78
C ARG A 25 -4.35 -8.36 -3.31
N VAL A 26 -5.59 -8.69 -3.63
CA VAL A 26 -6.18 -9.98 -3.31
C VAL A 26 -6.82 -10.54 -4.57
N GLN A 27 -6.44 -11.77 -4.94
CA GLN A 27 -6.98 -12.47 -6.11
C GLN A 27 -7.54 -13.82 -5.68
N SER A 28 -8.83 -14.05 -5.94
CA SER A 28 -9.50 -15.33 -5.68
C SER A 28 -10.24 -15.81 -6.92
N SER A 29 -10.30 -17.14 -7.10
CA SER A 29 -11.19 -17.80 -8.05
C SER A 29 -12.59 -18.10 -7.49
N GLU A 30 -12.78 -17.99 -6.17
CA GLU A 30 -14.00 -18.40 -5.48
C GLU A 30 -14.84 -17.21 -5.00
N TYR A 31 -14.19 -16.13 -4.56
CA TYR A 31 -14.87 -14.99 -3.93
C TYR A 31 -14.92 -13.79 -4.85
N ASN A 32 -16.05 -13.09 -4.84
CA ASN A 32 -16.21 -11.86 -5.60
C ASN A 32 -15.40 -10.69 -4.99
N PRO A 33 -15.06 -9.64 -5.78
CA PRO A 33 -14.26 -8.52 -5.31
C PRO A 33 -14.88 -7.74 -4.15
N VAL A 34 -16.21 -7.76 -3.99
CA VAL A 34 -16.90 -7.06 -2.89
C VAL A 34 -16.62 -7.76 -1.56
N TYR A 35 -16.70 -9.08 -1.54
CA TYR A 35 -16.34 -9.90 -0.39
C TYR A 35 -14.86 -9.71 -0.02
N LEU A 36 -13.97 -9.78 -1.01
CA LEU A 36 -12.53 -9.61 -0.80
C LEU A 36 -12.20 -8.23 -0.22
N GLN A 37 -12.85 -7.18 -0.71
CA GLN A 37 -12.70 -5.84 -0.13
C GLN A 37 -13.13 -5.81 1.33
N GLY A 38 -14.24 -6.47 1.69
CA GLY A 38 -14.67 -6.57 3.10
C GLY A 38 -13.64 -7.29 3.99
N ARG A 39 -12.90 -8.27 3.46
CA ARG A 39 -11.79 -8.91 4.19
C ARG A 39 -10.60 -7.97 4.37
N ILE A 40 -10.26 -7.18 3.34
CA ILE A 40 -9.22 -6.14 3.45
C ILE A 40 -9.63 -5.10 4.51
N ASP A 41 -10.88 -4.64 4.50
CA ASP A 41 -11.40 -3.67 5.47
C ASP A 41 -11.34 -4.23 6.90
N SER A 42 -11.70 -5.51 7.07
CA SER A 42 -11.60 -6.20 8.37
C SER A 42 -10.16 -6.33 8.83
N PHE A 43 -9.24 -6.65 7.92
CA PHE A 43 -7.81 -6.74 8.23
C PHE A 43 -7.24 -5.39 8.66
N ILE A 44 -7.53 -4.32 7.90
CA ILE A 44 -7.08 -2.97 8.23
C ILE A 44 -7.58 -2.57 9.62
N ASN A 45 -8.87 -2.74 9.91
CA ASN A 45 -9.43 -2.41 11.22
C ASN A 45 -8.83 -3.24 12.37
N GLY A 46 -8.39 -4.47 12.10
CA GLY A 46 -7.73 -5.33 13.09
C GLY A 46 -6.25 -5.02 13.31
N LEU A 47 -5.65 -4.09 12.57
CA LEU A 47 -4.26 -3.68 12.78
C LEU A 47 -4.06 -2.95 14.12
N GLU A 48 -5.10 -2.30 14.65
CA GLU A 48 -5.06 -1.65 15.97
C GLU A 48 -4.68 -2.65 17.07
N GLU A 49 -5.37 -3.81 17.12
CA GLU A 49 -5.05 -4.90 18.04
C GLU A 49 -3.64 -5.47 17.85
N LEU A 50 -3.14 -5.48 16.59
CA LEU A 50 -1.79 -5.91 16.29
C LEU A 50 -0.74 -4.93 16.85
N PHE A 51 -0.99 -3.62 16.75
CA PHE A 51 -0.11 -2.60 17.31
C PHE A 51 -0.13 -2.62 18.85
N ASP A 52 -1.29 -2.84 19.46
CA ASP A 52 -1.42 -2.97 20.92
C ASP A 52 -0.65 -4.19 21.46
N GLY A 53 -0.64 -5.29 20.70
CA GLY A 53 0.12 -6.49 21.03
C GLY A 53 1.62 -6.41 20.68
N LEU A 54 2.08 -5.34 20.02
CA LEU A 54 3.46 -5.19 19.58
C LEU A 54 4.31 -4.53 20.67
N ASP A 55 5.11 -5.33 21.37
CA ASP A 55 6.10 -4.83 22.31
C ASP A 55 7.27 -4.09 21.61
N ASP A 56 8.01 -3.32 22.39
CA ASP A 56 9.07 -2.46 21.86
C ASP A 56 10.25 -3.28 21.32
N GLU A 57 10.53 -4.45 21.90
CA GLU A 57 11.58 -5.35 21.42
C GLU A 57 11.24 -5.90 20.03
N SER A 58 10.02 -6.36 19.82
CA SER A 58 9.51 -6.83 18.53
C SER A 58 9.49 -5.71 17.50
N PHE A 59 9.08 -4.50 17.91
CA PHE A 59 9.12 -3.33 17.03
C PHE A 59 10.54 -2.99 16.58
N GLU A 60 11.51 -2.98 17.50
CA GLU A 60 12.92 -2.78 17.15
C GLU A 60 13.48 -3.91 16.29
N ASN A 61 13.03 -5.16 16.49
CA ASN A 61 13.37 -6.27 15.61
C ASN A 61 12.85 -6.05 14.18
N TYR A 62 11.62 -5.54 14.00
CA TYR A 62 11.11 -5.18 12.67
C TYR A 62 11.93 -4.04 12.04
N LYS A 63 12.28 -3.00 12.81
CA LYS A 63 13.16 -1.91 12.34
C LYS A 63 14.51 -2.44 11.90
N ASN A 64 15.14 -3.30 12.70
CA ASN A 64 16.43 -3.91 12.38
C ASN A 64 16.36 -4.77 11.11
N GLY A 65 15.30 -5.57 10.96
CA GLY A 65 15.07 -6.36 9.74
C GLY A 65 14.90 -5.48 8.49
N LEU A 66 14.16 -4.38 8.60
CA LEU A 66 13.99 -3.43 7.49
C LEU A 66 15.30 -2.68 7.19
N THR A 67 16.04 -2.23 8.21
CA THR A 67 17.36 -1.62 8.06
C THR A 67 18.33 -2.56 7.34
N ALA A 68 18.39 -3.83 7.73
CA ALA A 68 19.24 -4.83 7.09
C ALA A 68 18.87 -5.02 5.61
N LYS A 69 17.57 -5.04 5.29
CA LYS A 69 17.07 -5.12 3.91
C LYS A 69 17.43 -3.87 3.08
N LEU A 70 17.33 -2.68 3.66
CA LEU A 70 17.69 -1.42 2.99
C LEU A 70 19.19 -1.35 2.68
N LEU A 71 20.03 -1.85 3.59
CA LEU A 71 21.49 -1.83 3.47
C LEU A 71 22.06 -3.09 2.79
N GLU A 72 21.20 -3.98 2.31
CA GLU A 72 21.63 -5.17 1.58
C GLU A 72 22.35 -4.77 0.28
N LYS A 73 23.49 -5.39 0.01
CA LYS A 73 24.24 -5.11 -1.21
C LYS A 73 23.52 -5.71 -2.42
N ASP A 74 23.56 -4.98 -3.53
CA ASP A 74 23.01 -5.47 -4.78
C ASP A 74 23.67 -6.81 -5.18
N PRO A 75 22.89 -7.87 -5.44
CA PRO A 75 23.44 -9.21 -5.70
C PRO A 75 24.10 -9.31 -7.08
N SER A 76 23.87 -8.34 -7.97
CA SER A 76 24.53 -8.26 -9.27
C SER A 76 24.52 -6.84 -9.84
N LEU A 77 25.38 -6.60 -10.84
CA LEU A 77 25.44 -5.32 -11.57
C LEU A 77 24.09 -4.92 -12.19
N SER A 78 23.25 -5.89 -12.57
CA SER A 78 21.92 -5.61 -13.11
C SER A 78 20.99 -5.02 -12.04
N TYR A 79 21.07 -5.49 -10.80
CA TYR A 79 20.29 -4.93 -9.68
C TYR A 79 20.75 -3.50 -9.36
N GLU A 80 22.06 -3.30 -9.25
CA GLU A 80 22.66 -1.97 -9.02
C GLU A 80 22.29 -0.99 -10.15
N SER A 81 22.43 -1.42 -11.41
CA SER A 81 22.08 -0.61 -12.57
C SER A 81 20.60 -0.23 -12.57
N ASN A 82 19.69 -1.17 -12.27
CA ASN A 82 18.26 -0.90 -12.19
C ASN A 82 17.92 0.07 -11.04
N ARG A 83 18.58 -0.09 -9.89
CA ARG A 83 18.41 0.80 -8.73
C ARG A 83 18.79 2.24 -9.07
N TYR A 84 19.95 2.45 -9.69
CA TYR A 84 20.37 3.77 -10.15
C TYR A 84 19.54 4.31 -11.32
N TRP A 85 19.17 3.45 -12.26
CA TRP A 85 18.33 3.84 -13.39
C TRP A 85 16.96 4.36 -12.92
N GLY A 86 16.37 3.73 -11.90
CA GLY A 86 15.16 4.21 -11.24
C GLY A 86 15.27 5.65 -10.74
N GLN A 87 16.41 6.02 -10.13
CA GLN A 87 16.66 7.38 -9.66
C GLN A 87 16.81 8.39 -10.81
N ILE A 88 17.35 7.96 -11.96
CA ILE A 88 17.55 8.79 -13.16
C ILE A 88 16.21 9.07 -13.84
N ILE A 89 15.41 8.02 -14.11
CA ILE A 89 14.11 8.18 -14.79
C ILE A 89 13.13 9.01 -13.96
N ASP A 90 13.20 8.88 -12.63
CA ASP A 90 12.37 9.66 -11.70
C ASP A 90 12.94 11.07 -11.40
N LYS A 91 14.11 11.40 -11.98
CA LYS A 91 14.85 12.66 -11.77
C LYS A 91 15.12 12.97 -10.29
N ARG A 92 15.21 11.94 -9.46
CA ARG A 92 15.52 12.09 -8.03
C ARG A 92 17.01 12.26 -7.81
N TYR A 93 17.81 11.50 -8.57
CA TYR A 93 19.27 11.47 -8.44
C TYR A 93 19.77 11.21 -7.01
N MET A 94 18.96 10.52 -6.19
CA MET A 94 19.29 10.14 -4.81
C MET A 94 19.85 8.73 -4.82
N PHE A 95 21.12 8.59 -5.23
CA PHE A 95 21.76 7.28 -5.37
C PHE A 95 22.06 6.61 -4.02
N ASP A 96 22.07 7.39 -2.94
CA ASP A 96 22.23 7.01 -1.54
C ASP A 96 20.88 6.86 -0.80
N LEU A 97 19.75 6.81 -1.52
CA LEU A 97 18.41 6.81 -0.91
C LEU A 97 18.24 5.74 0.17
N SER A 98 18.66 4.49 -0.10
CA SER A 98 18.51 3.39 0.86
C SER A 98 19.29 3.62 2.16
N GLU A 99 20.47 4.24 2.07
CA GLU A 99 21.29 4.58 3.25
C GLU A 99 20.62 5.68 4.08
N ARG A 100 20.04 6.68 3.41
CA ARG A 100 19.29 7.76 4.06
C ARG A 100 18.01 7.24 4.71
N GLU A 101 17.26 6.37 4.03
CA GLU A 101 16.06 5.74 4.59
C GLU A 101 16.40 4.88 5.83
N ALA A 102 17.51 4.14 5.77
CA ALA A 102 17.99 3.35 6.91
C ALA A 102 18.39 4.23 8.11
N GLU A 103 18.95 5.41 7.87
CA GLU A 103 19.28 6.36 8.94
C GLU A 103 18.03 6.96 9.57
N GLU A 104 17.09 7.46 8.75
CA GLU A 104 15.83 8.04 9.22
C GLU A 104 15.00 7.02 10.01
N LEU A 105 14.98 5.75 9.57
CA LEU A 105 14.25 4.67 10.22
C LEU A 105 14.62 4.49 11.70
N LYS A 106 15.88 4.76 12.09
CA LYS A 106 16.31 4.64 13.49
C LYS A 106 15.53 5.57 14.41
N SER A 107 15.20 6.76 13.92
CA SER A 107 14.51 7.81 14.68
C SER A 107 13.00 7.59 14.81
N ILE A 108 12.42 6.69 14.02
CA ILE A 108 10.96 6.50 13.97
C ILE A 108 10.49 5.72 15.22
N PRO A 109 9.65 6.32 16.07
CA PRO A 109 9.03 5.63 17.19
C PRO A 109 7.77 4.87 16.77
N LYS A 110 7.36 3.88 17.60
CA LYS A 110 6.15 3.08 17.38
C LYS A 110 4.88 3.93 17.26
N CYS A 111 4.77 5.01 18.05
CA CYS A 111 3.62 5.90 18.04
C CYS A 111 3.42 6.63 16.70
N ASP A 112 4.50 6.93 15.97
CA ASP A 112 4.41 7.60 14.67
C ASP A 112 3.84 6.67 13.60
N VAL A 113 4.19 5.38 13.67
CA VAL A 113 3.62 4.35 12.78
C VAL A 113 2.13 4.16 13.06
N LEU A 114 1.73 4.12 14.33
CA LEU A 114 0.32 4.05 14.72
C LEU A 114 -0.45 5.27 14.24
N ASN A 115 0.10 6.47 14.44
CA ASN A 115 -0.51 7.72 13.98
C ASN A 115 -0.64 7.76 12.45
N TRP A 116 0.36 7.25 11.72
CA TRP A 116 0.31 7.11 10.26
C TRP A 116 -0.81 6.16 9.83
N TYR A 117 -0.95 5.00 10.48
CA TYR A 117 -2.03 4.05 10.22
C TYR A 117 -3.42 4.68 10.46
N GLU A 118 -3.63 5.31 11.61
CA GLU A 118 -4.88 6.01 11.96
C GLU A 118 -5.21 7.13 10.95
N THR A 119 -4.20 7.89 10.54
CA THR A 119 -4.38 9.04 9.65
C THR A 119 -4.65 8.63 8.21
N PHE A 120 -3.91 7.66 7.67
CA PHE A 120 -3.89 7.40 6.22
C PHE A 120 -4.55 6.09 5.79
N LEU A 121 -4.72 5.10 6.68
CA LEU A 121 -5.31 3.80 6.35
C LEU A 121 -6.72 3.61 6.91
N ARG A 122 -7.05 4.24 8.05
CA ARG A 122 -8.36 4.06 8.70
C ARG A 122 -9.43 4.97 8.08
N GLN A 123 -10.55 4.38 7.65
CA GLN A 123 -11.63 5.09 6.95
C GLN A 123 -12.29 6.28 7.67
N PRO A 124 -12.39 6.34 9.02
CA PRO A 124 -12.93 7.51 9.71
C PRO A 124 -12.09 8.77 9.48
N SER A 125 -10.81 8.63 9.11
CA SER A 125 -9.93 9.77 8.88
C SER A 125 -10.27 10.50 7.58
N PRO A 126 -10.40 11.84 7.60
CA PRO A 126 -10.57 12.63 6.38
C PRO A 126 -9.33 12.63 5.48
N HIS A 127 -8.18 12.18 5.99
CA HIS A 127 -6.94 12.05 5.24
C HIS A 127 -6.78 10.68 4.57
N CYS A 128 -7.62 9.69 4.91
CA CYS A 128 -7.63 8.38 4.28
C CYS A 128 -8.22 8.47 2.86
N ARG A 129 -7.33 8.50 1.85
CA ARG A 129 -7.70 8.48 0.42
C ARG A 129 -7.60 7.06 -0.11
N ARG A 130 -8.72 6.49 -0.56
CA ARG A 130 -8.76 5.09 -1.02
C ARG A 130 -9.32 4.98 -2.45
N LEU A 131 -8.60 4.24 -3.29
CA LEU A 131 -9.06 3.79 -4.59
C LEU A 131 -9.15 2.27 -4.57
N ALA A 132 -10.31 1.71 -4.94
CA ALA A 132 -10.51 0.28 -5.07
C ALA A 132 -10.75 -0.07 -6.54
N VAL A 133 -9.92 -0.96 -7.10
CA VAL A 133 -10.11 -1.52 -8.44
C VAL A 133 -10.62 -2.93 -8.29
N ARG A 134 -11.86 -3.17 -8.73
CA ARG A 134 -12.53 -4.48 -8.66
C ARG A 134 -12.54 -5.10 -10.04
N VAL A 135 -11.89 -6.26 -10.17
CA VAL A 135 -11.86 -7.04 -11.42
C VAL A 135 -12.73 -8.27 -11.24
N TRP A 136 -13.72 -8.43 -12.10
CA TRP A 136 -14.68 -9.54 -12.07
C TRP A 136 -14.25 -10.62 -13.06
N GLY A 137 -14.48 -11.89 -12.71
CA GLY A 137 -14.23 -13.00 -13.61
C GLY A 137 -15.25 -13.03 -14.76
N CYS A 138 -14.87 -13.65 -15.89
CA CYS A 138 -15.72 -13.68 -17.10
C CYS A 138 -17.11 -14.32 -16.88
N ASN A 139 -17.23 -15.19 -15.88
CA ASN A 139 -18.46 -15.95 -15.61
C ASN A 139 -19.33 -15.32 -14.51
N THR A 140 -19.05 -14.08 -14.07
CA THR A 140 -19.79 -13.48 -12.96
C THR A 140 -21.07 -12.78 -13.43
N ASN A 141 -22.16 -12.94 -12.67
CA ASN A 141 -23.43 -12.26 -12.90
C ASN A 141 -23.27 -10.74 -12.68
N SER A 142 -23.63 -9.93 -13.69
CA SER A 142 -23.51 -8.47 -13.67
C SER A 142 -24.30 -7.78 -12.56
N LEU A 143 -25.40 -8.39 -12.09
CA LEU A 143 -26.25 -7.87 -11.02
C LEU A 143 -25.51 -7.70 -9.68
N GLU A 144 -24.53 -8.57 -9.38
CA GLU A 144 -23.70 -8.44 -8.17
C GLU A 144 -22.67 -7.31 -8.29
N ALA A 145 -22.21 -7.02 -9.51
CA ALA A 145 -21.23 -5.97 -9.77
C ALA A 145 -21.80 -4.56 -9.64
N ASP A 146 -23.08 -4.39 -9.98
CA ASP A 146 -23.76 -3.09 -10.00
C ASP A 146 -24.41 -2.72 -8.65
N THR A 147 -24.34 -3.58 -7.64
CA THR A 147 -24.95 -3.29 -6.33
C THR A 147 -24.21 -2.13 -5.65
N PRO A 148 -24.86 -0.97 -5.43
CA PRO A 148 -24.19 0.21 -4.89
C PRO A 148 -23.81 -0.01 -3.42
N LEU A 149 -22.54 0.15 -3.07
CA LEU A 149 -22.14 0.30 -1.67
C LEU A 149 -22.41 1.74 -1.22
N LYS A 150 -23.13 1.90 -0.11
CA LYS A 150 -23.60 3.20 0.42
C LYS A 150 -22.48 4.24 0.71
N SER A 151 -21.21 3.83 0.72
CA SER A 151 -20.04 4.66 1.02
C SER A 151 -18.99 4.69 -0.12
N VAL A 152 -19.34 4.24 -1.32
CA VAL A 152 -18.41 4.17 -2.46
C VAL A 152 -18.93 4.97 -3.64
N GLN A 153 -18.12 5.89 -4.16
CA GLN A 153 -18.40 6.58 -5.42
C GLN A 153 -17.88 5.72 -6.59
N ALA A 154 -18.80 5.18 -7.40
CA ALA A 154 -18.44 4.44 -8.59
C ALA A 154 -17.95 5.38 -9.71
N ILE A 155 -16.75 5.13 -10.23
CA ILE A 155 -16.19 5.86 -11.37
C ILE A 155 -16.71 5.23 -12.66
N LYS A 156 -17.66 5.89 -13.32
CA LYS A 156 -18.24 5.42 -14.60
C LYS A 156 -17.49 5.92 -15.83
N ASP A 157 -16.88 7.10 -15.73
CA ASP A 157 -16.09 7.72 -16.78
C ASP A 157 -14.73 8.12 -16.21
N LEU A 158 -13.68 7.46 -16.70
CA LEU A 158 -12.31 7.69 -16.26
C LEU A 158 -11.78 9.06 -16.68
N ALA A 159 -12.16 9.57 -17.86
CA ALA A 159 -11.72 10.86 -18.34
C ALA A 159 -12.35 11.99 -17.52
N ALA A 160 -13.66 11.92 -17.29
CA ALA A 160 -14.37 12.88 -16.45
C ALA A 160 -13.80 12.89 -15.02
N PHE A 161 -13.55 11.71 -14.43
CA PHE A 161 -12.96 11.59 -13.09
C PHE A 161 -11.57 12.25 -13.01
N LYS A 162 -10.71 12.03 -14.01
CA LYS A 162 -9.39 12.66 -14.06
C LYS A 162 -9.51 14.17 -14.21
N MET A 163 -10.39 14.67 -15.07
CA MET A 163 -10.58 16.12 -15.30
C MET A 163 -11.11 16.85 -14.06
N SER A 164 -11.97 16.22 -13.26
CA SER A 164 -12.51 16.82 -12.04
C SER A 164 -11.59 16.68 -10.82
N SER A 165 -10.47 15.98 -10.94
CA SER A 165 -9.57 15.69 -9.82
C SER A 165 -8.51 16.79 -9.65
N ASN A 166 -8.10 17.02 -8.42
CA ASN A 166 -6.91 17.81 -8.13
C ASN A 166 -5.67 16.95 -8.32
N PHE A 167 -4.66 17.50 -9.01
CA PHE A 167 -3.39 16.82 -9.23
C PHE A 167 -2.36 17.27 -8.22
N TYR A 168 -1.50 16.35 -7.81
CA TYR A 168 -0.31 16.72 -7.05
C TYR A 168 0.62 17.60 -7.91
N PRO A 169 1.39 18.51 -7.29
CA PRO A 169 2.38 19.30 -8.01
C PRO A 169 3.34 18.39 -8.79
N ALA A 170 3.70 18.80 -9.99
CA ALA A 170 4.79 18.18 -10.73
C ALA A 170 6.10 18.52 -10.01
N ILE A 171 6.57 17.62 -9.14
CA ILE A 171 7.87 17.75 -8.51
C ILE A 171 8.90 17.33 -9.57
N CYS A 172 9.46 18.32 -10.27
CA CYS A 172 10.62 18.13 -11.15
C CYS A 172 11.87 17.84 -10.32
#